data_AF-A0A7J4CVA8-F1
#
_entry.id   AF-A0A7J4CVA8-F1
#
_cell.length_a   1.000
_cell.length_b   1.000
_cell.length_c   1.000
_cell.angle_alpha   90.00
_cell.angle_beta   90.00
_cell.angle_gamma   90.00
#
_symmetry.space_group_name_H-M   'P 1'
#
loop_
_entity.id
_entity.type
_entity.pdbx_description
1 polymer ?
#
loop_
_entity_poly.entity_id
_entity_poly.type
_entity_poly.pdbx_seq_one_letter_code
_entity_poly.pdbx_strand_id
1 'polypeptide(L)'
;MVRQNDTGFTVVGLADVINIDADDNLNIVSGSSGAATAALDGDDNVWLAGDFSSGQIELISSGSNQAEAVRVTTMDGFSADVGATRGDVVEFHGLDDSGSAAAQYDPAEASSLYSLDYLARLIFIFASCTIFVVMLWSIREKMQVS
;
A
#
# COMPACT_ATOMS: atom_id res chain seq x y z
N MET A 1 -28.68 -19.22 0.76
CA MET A 1 -29.04 -17.80 0.73
C MET A 1 -27.85 -17.10 0.11
N VAL A 2 -27.90 -16.87 -1.21
CA VAL A 2 -26.83 -16.20 -1.96
C VAL A 2 -26.99 -14.71 -1.69
N ARG A 3 -26.01 -14.06 -1.07
CA ARG A 3 -25.96 -12.60 -1.06
C ARG A 3 -25.71 -12.18 -2.50
N GLN A 4 -26.73 -11.63 -3.14
CA GLN A 4 -26.54 -10.83 -4.35
C GLN A 4 -25.77 -9.60 -3.86
N ASN A 5 -24.46 -9.55 -4.17
CA ASN A 5 -23.65 -8.39 -3.85
C ASN A 5 -24.01 -7.34 -4.91
N ASP A 6 -24.70 -6.28 -4.50
CA ASP A 6 -25.01 -5.10 -5.32
C ASP A 6 -23.75 -4.24 -5.57
N THR A 7 -22.58 -4.88 -5.73
CA THR A 7 -21.26 -4.24 -5.68
C THR A 7 -20.40 -4.54 -6.90
N GLY A 8 -20.93 -5.27 -7.89
CA GLY A 8 -20.15 -5.68 -9.06
C GLY A 8 -19.23 -6.88 -8.81
N PHE A 9 -18.36 -7.20 -9.77
CA PHE A 9 -17.32 -8.23 -9.64
C PHE A 9 -16.02 -7.84 -10.34
N THR A 10 -14.89 -8.22 -9.73
CA THR A 10 -13.55 -8.01 -10.26
C THR A 10 -13.01 -9.29 -10.88
N VAL A 11 -12.48 -9.19 -12.10
CA VAL A 11 -11.75 -10.25 -12.79
C VAL A 11 -10.29 -9.87 -12.86
N VAL A 12 -9.43 -10.72 -12.31
CA VAL A 12 -7.98 -10.56 -12.41
C VAL A 12 -7.46 -11.47 -13.51
N GLY A 13 -6.93 -10.87 -14.58
CA GLY A 13 -6.19 -11.56 -15.63
C GLY A 13 -4.69 -11.26 -15.53
N LEU A 14 -3.88 -12.06 -16.23
CA LEU A 14 -2.42 -11.89 -16.27
C LEU A 14 -1.97 -10.56 -16.89
N ALA A 15 -2.77 -10.03 -17.83
CA ALA A 15 -2.46 -8.79 -18.53
C ALA A 15 -3.19 -7.59 -17.91
N ASP A 16 -4.47 -7.78 -17.55
CA ASP A 16 -5.36 -6.70 -17.14
C ASP A 16 -6.28 -7.15 -16.01
N VAL A 17 -6.72 -6.20 -15.20
CA VAL A 17 -7.79 -6.38 -14.23
C VAL A 17 -9.02 -5.60 -14.69
N ILE A 18 -10.17 -6.24 -14.62
CA ILE A 18 -11.45 -5.69 -15.07
C ILE A 18 -12.39 -5.64 -13.88
N ASN A 19 -12.95 -4.48 -13.60
CA ASN A 19 -14.03 -4.31 -12.64
C ASN A 19 -15.34 -4.10 -13.40
N ILE A 20 -16.35 -4.91 -13.10
CA ILE A 20 -17.71 -4.74 -13.62
C ILE A 20 -18.55 -4.28 -12.45
N ASP A 21 -19.04 -3.04 -12.49
CA ASP A 21 -19.83 -2.47 -11.40
C ASP A 21 -21.26 -3.04 -11.36
N ALA A 22 -22.05 -2.60 -10.38
CA ALA A 22 -23.43 -3.04 -10.21
C ALA A 22 -24.39 -2.59 -11.33
N ASP A 23 -23.97 -1.61 -12.14
CA ASP A 23 -24.70 -1.09 -13.29
C ASP A 23 -24.21 -1.72 -14.62
N ASP A 24 -23.44 -2.83 -14.53
CA ASP A 24 -22.82 -3.55 -15.64
C ASP A 24 -21.82 -2.72 -16.46
N ASN A 25 -21.27 -1.62 -15.91
CA ASN A 25 -20.22 -0.88 -16.59
C ASN A 25 -18.88 -1.58 -16.44
N LEU A 26 -18.22 -1.81 -17.57
CA LEU A 26 -16.89 -2.41 -17.62
C LEU A 26 -15.82 -1.32 -17.47
N ASN A 27 -15.03 -1.43 -16.41
CA ASN A 27 -13.90 -0.55 -16.12
C ASN A 27 -12.60 -1.36 -16.15
N ILE A 28 -11.65 -0.96 -16.99
CA ILE A 28 -10.29 -1.51 -16.95
C ILE A 28 -9.57 -0.81 -15.80
N VAL A 29 -9.06 -1.59 -14.85
CA VAL A 29 -8.29 -1.06 -13.74
C VAL A 29 -6.90 -0.69 -14.26
N SER A 30 -6.54 0.58 -14.14
CA SER A 30 -5.22 1.05 -14.56
C SER A 30 -4.15 0.67 -13.55
N GLY A 31 -2.95 0.32 -14.06
CA GLY A 31 -1.78 0.08 -13.22
C GLY A 31 -1.77 -1.30 -12.56
N SER A 32 -2.49 -2.28 -13.12
CA SER A 32 -2.60 -3.66 -12.60
C SER A 32 -1.88 -4.71 -13.46
N SER A 33 -1.01 -4.29 -14.38
CA SER A 33 -0.45 -5.16 -15.41
C SER A 33 0.67 -6.03 -14.84
N GLY A 34 0.60 -7.34 -15.09
CA GLY A 34 1.64 -8.30 -14.66
C GLY A 34 1.36 -8.98 -13.32
N ALA A 35 0.17 -8.82 -12.76
CA ALA A 35 -0.28 -9.62 -11.63
C ALA A 35 -0.34 -11.11 -12.03
N ALA A 36 0.32 -11.96 -11.25
CA ALA A 36 0.28 -13.41 -11.41
C ALA A 36 -0.74 -14.06 -10.46
N THR A 37 -1.00 -13.41 -9.32
CA THR A 37 -1.89 -13.91 -8.28
C THR A 37 -2.63 -12.78 -7.58
N ALA A 38 -3.74 -13.12 -6.92
CA ALA A 38 -4.58 -12.17 -6.20
C ALA A 38 -5.09 -12.75 -4.88
N ALA A 39 -5.36 -11.86 -3.93
CA ALA A 39 -6.02 -12.17 -2.66
C ALA A 39 -7.15 -11.16 -2.40
N LEU A 40 -8.22 -11.61 -1.76
CA LEU A 40 -9.37 -10.78 -1.37
C LEU A 40 -9.41 -10.67 0.15
N ASP A 41 -9.38 -9.45 0.69
CA ASP A 41 -9.46 -9.25 2.14
C ASP A 41 -10.90 -9.14 2.67
N GLY A 42 -11.04 -8.95 3.99
CA GLY A 42 -12.33 -8.82 4.65
C GLY A 42 -13.09 -7.53 4.38
N ASP A 43 -12.43 -6.53 3.77
CA ASP A 43 -12.97 -5.22 3.40
C ASP A 43 -13.30 -5.14 1.90
N ASP A 44 -13.36 -6.29 1.23
CA ASP A 44 -13.57 -6.44 -0.22
C ASP A 44 -12.49 -5.77 -1.09
N ASN A 45 -11.28 -5.53 -0.56
CA ASN A 45 -10.16 -5.06 -1.37
C ASN A 45 -9.45 -6.23 -2.06
N VAL A 46 -9.04 -5.99 -3.31
CA VAL A 46 -8.29 -6.94 -4.11
C VAL A 46 -6.82 -6.57 -4.06
N TRP A 47 -6.01 -7.49 -3.54
CA TRP A 47 -4.57 -7.38 -3.50
C TRP A 47 -3.97 -8.20 -4.64
N LEU A 48 -3.01 -7.63 -5.35
CA LEU A 48 -2.36 -8.24 -6.49
C LEU A 48 -0.87 -8.38 -6.22
N ALA A 49 -0.33 -9.54 -6.57
CA ALA A 49 1.10 -9.80 -6.59
C ALA A 49 1.47 -10.47 -7.91
N GLY A 50 2.69 -10.20 -8.39
CA GLY A 50 3.16 -10.68 -9.68
C GLY A 50 4.66 -10.53 -9.79
N ASP A 51 5.20 -10.64 -11.01
CA ASP A 51 6.60 -10.34 -11.30
C ASP A 51 6.80 -8.81 -11.37
N PHE A 52 6.63 -8.17 -10.22
CA PHE A 52 6.90 -6.75 -10.09
C PHE A 52 8.40 -6.59 -9.89
N SER A 53 9.08 -6.09 -10.91
CA SER A 53 10.51 -5.73 -10.90
C SER A 53 10.95 -4.80 -9.74
N SER A 54 10.01 -4.32 -8.92
CA SER A 54 10.20 -3.27 -7.91
C SER A 54 9.80 -3.64 -6.49
N GLY A 55 9.51 -4.91 -6.19
CA GLY A 55 9.21 -5.36 -4.81
C GLY A 55 7.93 -4.75 -4.22
N GLN A 56 6.94 -4.52 -5.07
CA GLN A 56 5.67 -3.90 -4.71
C GLN A 56 4.54 -4.92 -4.88
N ILE A 57 3.51 -4.80 -4.05
CA ILE A 57 2.20 -5.40 -4.30
C ILE A 57 1.26 -4.27 -4.71
N GLU A 58 0.15 -4.59 -5.37
CA GLU A 58 -0.83 -3.60 -5.77
C GLU A 58 -2.14 -3.82 -5.01
N LEU A 59 -2.80 -2.74 -4.66
CA LEU A 59 -4.08 -2.72 -3.95
C LEU A 59 -5.13 -2.07 -4.82
N ILE A 60 -6.24 -2.76 -5.02
CA ILE A 60 -7.47 -2.20 -5.58
C ILE A 60 -8.48 -2.15 -4.44
N SER A 61 -8.72 -0.94 -3.92
CA SER A 61 -9.73 -0.76 -2.88
C SER A 61 -11.13 -1.08 -3.41
N SER A 62 -12.02 -1.56 -2.53
CA SER A 62 -13.40 -1.82 -2.88
C SER A 62 -14.06 -0.60 -3.56
N GLY A 63 -14.65 -0.82 -4.74
CA GLY A 63 -15.26 0.23 -5.57
C GLY A 63 -14.27 1.15 -6.31
N SER A 64 -12.96 0.94 -6.19
CA SER A 64 -11.94 1.66 -6.96
C SER A 64 -11.78 1.07 -8.36
N ASN A 65 -11.43 1.93 -9.32
CA ASN A 65 -11.01 1.54 -10.67
C ASN A 65 -9.52 1.83 -10.92
N GLN A 66 -8.75 2.05 -9.85
CA GLN A 66 -7.30 2.25 -9.92
C GLN A 66 -6.60 1.36 -8.90
N ALA A 67 -5.48 0.77 -9.34
CA ALA A 67 -4.57 0.07 -8.47
C ALA A 67 -3.56 1.04 -7.86
N GLU A 68 -3.33 0.91 -6.55
CA GLU A 68 -2.31 1.65 -5.81
C GLU A 68 -1.13 0.73 -5.49
N ALA A 69 0.08 1.20 -5.76
CA ALA A 69 1.27 0.43 -5.44
C ALA A 69 1.62 0.54 -3.95
N VAL A 70 1.66 -0.61 -3.27
CA VAL A 70 2.03 -0.76 -1.87
C VAL A 70 3.42 -1.40 -1.81
N ARG A 71 4.38 -0.65 -1.26
CA ARG A 71 5.74 -1.18 -1.07
C ARG A 71 5.75 -2.21 0.06
N VAL A 72 6.28 -3.39 -0.25
CA VAL A 72 6.57 -4.42 0.75
C VAL A 72 8.07 -4.48 0.92
N THR A 73 8.54 -4.34 2.15
CA THR A 73 9.95 -4.11 2.49
C THR A 73 10.89 -5.27 2.11
N THR A 74 10.36 -6.41 1.66
CA THR A 74 11.09 -7.67 1.73
C THR A 74 11.69 -8.20 0.44
N MET A 75 11.43 -7.68 -0.77
CA MET A 75 11.89 -8.42 -1.96
C MET A 75 12.27 -7.55 -3.15
N ASP A 76 13.58 -7.41 -3.40
CA ASP A 76 14.07 -7.11 -4.74
C ASP A 76 13.76 -8.33 -5.64
N GLY A 77 12.82 -8.17 -6.57
CA GLY A 77 12.43 -9.23 -7.52
C GLY A 77 11.60 -10.35 -6.87
N PHE A 78 10.36 -10.04 -6.51
CA PHE A 78 9.38 -11.03 -6.05
C PHE A 78 8.55 -11.55 -7.22
N SER A 79 8.34 -12.86 -7.27
CA SER A 79 7.35 -13.49 -8.13
C SER A 79 6.42 -14.32 -7.24
N ALA A 80 5.14 -13.94 -7.21
CA ALA A 80 4.11 -14.60 -6.43
C ALA A 80 3.27 -15.54 -7.30
N ASP A 81 2.85 -16.67 -6.75
CA ASP A 81 1.94 -17.62 -7.41
C ASP A 81 0.63 -17.81 -6.63
N VAL A 82 0.70 -17.73 -5.30
CA VAL A 82 -0.47 -17.90 -4.43
C VAL A 82 -0.66 -16.68 -3.53
N GLY A 83 -1.85 -16.09 -3.58
CA GLY A 83 -2.33 -15.09 -2.64
C GLY A 83 -3.34 -15.68 -1.66
N ALA A 84 -3.20 -15.33 -0.39
CA ALA A 84 -4.12 -15.70 0.67
C ALA A 84 -4.31 -14.54 1.66
N THR A 85 -5.41 -14.59 2.39
CA THR A 85 -5.75 -13.59 3.40
C THR A 85 -6.07 -14.29 4.69
N ARG A 86 -5.44 -13.81 5.78
CA ARG A 86 -5.55 -14.39 7.12
C ARG A 86 -5.89 -13.29 8.12
N GLY A 87 -7.19 -13.07 8.32
CA GLY A 87 -7.66 -11.88 9.04
C GLY A 87 -7.34 -10.64 8.21
N ASP A 88 -6.66 -9.68 8.80
CA ASP A 88 -6.29 -8.41 8.15
C ASP A 88 -4.94 -8.50 7.39
N VAL A 89 -4.28 -9.65 7.47
CA VAL A 89 -2.98 -9.88 6.85
C VAL A 89 -3.17 -10.48 5.46
N VAL A 90 -2.47 -9.92 4.49
CA VAL A 90 -2.36 -10.46 3.13
C VAL A 90 -1.02 -11.16 3.00
N GLU A 91 -1.05 -12.41 2.56
CA GLU A 91 0.11 -13.28 2.39
C GLU A 91 0.22 -13.69 0.91
N PHE A 92 1.38 -13.46 0.31
CA PHE A 92 1.72 -13.92 -1.03
C PHE A 92 2.91 -14.85 -0.96
N HIS A 93 2.78 -16.02 -1.59
CA HIS A 93 3.83 -17.04 -1.63
C HIS A 93 4.37 -17.19 -3.04
N GLY A 94 5.70 -17.23 -3.16
CA GLY A 94 6.40 -17.48 -4.40
C GLY A 94 6.61 -18.96 -4.72
N LEU A 95 7.19 -19.22 -5.88
CA LEU A 95 7.45 -20.56 -6.44
C LEU A 95 8.71 -21.25 -5.89
N ASP A 96 9.41 -20.64 -4.94
CA ASP A 96 10.68 -21.22 -4.49
C ASP A 96 10.45 -22.45 -3.61
N ASP A 97 11.08 -23.58 -3.97
CA ASP A 97 11.00 -24.86 -3.24
C ASP A 97 11.48 -24.74 -1.77
N SER A 98 12.03 -23.59 -1.39
CA SER A 98 12.47 -23.28 -0.03
C SER A 98 11.30 -22.92 0.90
N GLY A 99 10.11 -22.59 0.35
CA GLY A 99 8.96 -22.10 1.12
C GLY A 99 9.23 -20.77 1.82
N SER A 100 10.29 -20.06 1.44
CA SER A 100 10.82 -18.90 2.15
C SER A 100 10.50 -17.57 1.49
N ALA A 101 10.05 -17.56 0.23
CA ALA A 101 9.59 -16.34 -0.43
C ALA A 101 8.11 -16.08 -0.12
N ALA A 102 7.83 -15.59 1.09
CA ALA A 102 6.53 -15.05 1.45
C ALA A 102 6.60 -13.51 1.57
N ALA A 103 5.83 -12.79 0.75
CA ALA A 103 5.57 -11.37 0.97
C ALA A 103 4.30 -11.27 1.83
N GLN A 104 4.47 -10.78 3.05
CA GLN A 104 3.37 -10.55 3.98
C GLN A 104 3.17 -9.04 4.13
N TYR A 105 1.92 -8.60 4.03
CA TYR A 105 1.53 -7.24 4.32
C TYR A 105 0.51 -7.24 5.46
N ASP A 106 0.89 -6.63 6.57
CA ASP A 106 0.00 -6.32 7.69
C ASP A 106 -0.24 -4.80 7.72
N PRO A 107 -1.46 -4.33 7.39
CA PRO A 107 -1.80 -2.91 7.43
C PRO A 107 -1.59 -2.27 8.81
N ALA A 108 -1.78 -3.02 9.90
CA ALA A 108 -1.62 -2.52 11.26
C ALA A 108 -0.15 -2.29 11.61
N GLU A 109 0.76 -3.15 11.16
CA GLU A 109 2.20 -2.96 11.35
C GLU A 109 2.75 -1.83 10.47
N ALA A 110 2.31 -1.75 9.21
CA ALA A 110 2.72 -0.69 8.30
C ALA A 110 2.38 0.71 8.86
N SER A 111 1.17 0.87 9.41
CA SER A 111 0.71 2.11 10.04
C SER A 111 1.64 2.59 11.17
N SER A 112 2.24 1.66 11.93
CA SER A 112 3.13 1.98 13.05
C SER A 112 4.50 2.52 12.59
N LEU A 113 5.07 1.96 11.52
CA LEU A 113 6.37 2.36 10.97
C LEU A 113 6.27 3.71 10.27
N TYR A 114 5.23 3.92 9.46
CA TYR A 114 4.97 5.22 8.85
C TYR A 114 4.69 6.28 9.92
N SER A 115 3.92 5.96 10.96
CA SER A 115 3.68 6.84 12.11
C SER A 115 4.98 7.28 12.80
N LEU A 116 5.96 6.37 12.97
CA LEU A 116 7.24 6.71 13.59
C LEU A 116 8.09 7.65 12.72
N ASP A 117 8.17 7.44 11.40
CA ASP A 117 8.90 8.35 10.50
C ASP A 117 8.24 9.74 10.46
N TYR A 118 6.91 9.78 10.40
CA TYR A 118 6.15 11.04 10.50
C TYR A 118 6.37 11.75 11.84
N LEU A 119 6.40 11.02 12.95
CA LEU A 119 6.69 11.57 14.27
C LEU A 119 8.13 12.11 14.35
N ALA A 120 9.12 11.38 13.82
CA ALA A 120 10.51 11.82 13.78
C ALA A 120 10.68 13.10 12.95
N ARG A 121 10.04 13.16 11.77
CA ARG A 121 10.00 14.37 10.94
C ARG A 121 9.32 15.54 11.66
N LEU A 122 8.22 15.29 12.35
CA LEU A 122 7.51 16.31 13.11
C LEU A 122 8.39 16.89 14.22
N ILE A 123 9.07 16.04 14.99
CA ILE A 123 10.03 16.46 16.03
C ILE A 123 11.15 17.30 15.42
N PHE A 124 11.68 16.89 14.28
CA PHE A 124 12.74 17.62 13.59
C PHE A 124 12.28 19.02 13.14
N ILE A 125 11.06 19.14 12.60
CA ILE A 125 10.47 20.43 12.22
C ILE A 125 10.30 21.31 13.46
N PHE A 126 9.76 20.79 14.56
CA PHE A 126 9.61 21.54 15.81
C PHE A 126 10.95 22.02 16.36
N ALA A 127 11.96 21.15 16.40
CA ALA A 127 13.30 21.52 16.86
C ALA A 127 13.88 22.65 15.99
N SER A 128 13.73 22.54 14.66
CA SER A 128 14.18 23.56 13.71
C SER A 128 13.47 24.90 13.93
N CYS A 129 12.15 24.91 14.08
CA CYS A 129 11.38 26.12 14.36
C CYS A 129 11.81 26.77 15.68
N THR A 130 12.04 25.98 16.73
CA THR A 130 12.47 26.49 18.03
C THR A 130 13.82 27.21 17.92
N ILE A 131 14.77 26.62 17.19
CA ILE A 131 16.08 27.23 16.94
C ILE A 131 15.94 28.56 16.21
N PHE A 132 15.08 28.61 15.17
CA PHE A 132 14.81 29.84 14.43
C PHE A 132 14.21 30.94 15.31
N VAL A 133 13.26 30.60 16.19
CA VAL A 133 12.65 31.56 17.12
C VAL A 133 13.68 32.12 18.10
N VAL A 134 14.54 31.27 18.66
CA VAL A 134 15.62 31.69 19.57
C VAL A 134 16.63 32.60 18.85
N MET A 135 17.00 32.26 17.60
CA MET A 135 17.88 33.11 16.79
C MET A 135 17.26 34.48 16.50
N LEU A 136 15.99 34.53 16.09
CA LEU A 136 15.26 35.78 15.84
C LEU A 136 15.18 36.65 17.09
N TRP A 137 14.91 36.03 18.25
CA TRP A 137 14.88 36.74 19.53
C TRP A 137 16.25 37.31 19.88
N SER A 138 17.33 36.53 19.73
CA SER A 138 18.69 36.97 20.00
C SER A 138 19.13 38.13 19.10
N ILE A 139 18.73 38.11 17.82
CA ILE A 139 19.00 39.22 16.89
C ILE A 139 18.22 40.47 17.30
N ARG A 140 16.94 40.32 17.66
CA ARG A 140 16.12 41.44 18.15
C ARG A 140 16.75 42.10 19.38
N GLU A 141 17.18 41.32 20.37
CA GLU A 141 17.84 41.85 21.57
C GLU A 141 19.14 42.59 21.20
N LYS A 142 19.96 42.04 20.32
CA LYS A 142 21.18 42.71 19.86
C LYS A 142 20.93 44.04 19.15
N MET A 143 19.82 44.18 18.43
CA MET A 143 19.45 45.43 17.76
C MET A 143 18.87 46.49 18.70
N GLN A 144 18.36 46.12 19.87
CA GLN A 144 17.80 47.07 20.86
C GLN A 144 18.86 47.66 21.81
N VAL A 145 20.05 47.06 21.86
CA VAL A 145 21.16 47.48 22.73
C VAL A 145 22.23 48.30 21.98
N SER A 146 22.05 48.51 20.67
CA SER A 146 22.87 49.41 19.83
C SER A 146 22.16 50.73 19.57
#